data_AF-A0A9E6RE28-F1
#
_entry.id   AF-A0A9E6RE28-F1
#
_cell.length_a   1.000
_cell.length_b   1.000
_cell.length_c   1.000
_cell.angle_alpha   90.00
_cell.angle_beta   90.00
_cell.angle_gamma   90.00
#
_symmetry.space_group_name_H-M   'P 1'
#
loop_
_entity.id
_entity.type
_entity.pdbx_description
1 polymer ?
#
loop_
_entity_poly.entity_id
_entity_poly.type
_entity_poly.pdbx_seq_one_letter_code
_entity_poly.pdbx_strand_id
1 'polypeptide(L)'
;MTEPAPRRRGAQVIRGCFRRKRAPRRHPRAYQDWRFAISSSDEGRRQALGRALERIALHDDPRWPAAAGGDASAAIALTLGRIWTRELVDVRRDLILCALWLSASAGDPASILLLRVMRERIAETDPDARKVKSRA
;
A
#
# COMPACT_ATOMS: atom_id res chain seq x y z
N MET A 1 -19.68 -7.84 62.21
CA MET A 1 -20.13 -6.60 61.55
C MET A 1 -18.96 -6.13 60.71
N THR A 2 -19.10 -6.21 59.39
CA THR A 2 -17.98 -6.18 58.43
C THR A 2 -17.98 -4.82 57.72
N GLU A 3 -16.89 -4.07 57.85
CA GLU A 3 -16.72 -2.77 57.18
C GLU A 3 -16.72 -2.92 55.64
N PRO A 4 -17.34 -2.01 54.87
CA PRO A 4 -17.27 -2.06 53.43
C PRO A 4 -15.96 -1.44 52.91
N ALA A 5 -15.32 -2.16 51.97
CA ALA A 5 -14.07 -1.80 51.32
C ALA A 5 -14.09 -0.43 50.59
N PRO A 6 -12.95 0.26 50.48
CA PRO A 6 -12.87 1.57 49.84
C PRO A 6 -13.09 1.49 48.32
N ARG A 7 -14.01 2.31 47.82
CA ARG A 7 -14.33 2.46 46.40
C ARG A 7 -13.10 2.97 45.63
N ARG A 8 -12.70 2.19 44.62
CA ARG A 8 -11.59 2.50 43.71
C ARG A 8 -11.80 3.90 43.10
N ARG A 9 -10.74 4.72 43.17
CA ARG A 9 -10.63 6.02 42.52
C ARG A 9 -11.02 5.89 41.05
N GLY A 10 -11.99 6.70 40.62
CA GLY A 10 -12.46 6.75 39.25
C GLY A 10 -11.31 6.96 38.27
N ALA A 11 -11.34 6.19 37.19
CA ALA A 11 -10.48 6.42 36.04
C ALA A 11 -10.68 7.86 35.58
N GLN A 12 -9.60 8.65 35.68
CA GLN A 12 -9.55 9.98 35.10
C GLN A 12 -9.67 9.80 33.59
N VAL A 13 -10.87 10.04 33.05
CA VAL A 13 -11.09 10.09 31.61
C VAL A 13 -10.37 11.34 31.12
N ILE A 14 -9.14 11.17 30.64
CA ILE A 14 -8.43 12.20 29.88
C ILE A 14 -9.29 12.45 28.64
N ARG A 15 -10.17 13.45 28.70
CA ARG A 15 -10.82 14.04 27.52
C ARG A 15 -9.77 14.80 26.72
N GLY A 16 -8.78 14.07 26.21
CA GLY A 16 -7.89 14.55 25.18
C GLY A 16 -8.74 14.73 23.94
N CYS A 17 -8.92 15.98 23.52
CA CYS A 17 -9.41 16.30 22.18
C CYS A 17 -8.42 15.70 21.18
N PHE A 18 -8.59 14.42 20.83
CA PHE A 18 -8.09 13.87 19.59
C PHE A 18 -8.84 14.63 18.49
N ARG A 19 -8.33 15.82 18.13
CA ARG A 19 -8.50 16.34 16.79
C ARG A 19 -7.95 15.25 15.90
N ARG A 20 -8.81 14.32 15.47
CA ARG A 20 -8.58 13.50 14.30
C ARG A 20 -8.25 14.51 13.22
N LYS A 21 -6.96 14.77 12.96
CA LYS A 21 -6.54 15.36 11.70
C LYS A 21 -7.15 14.41 10.69
N ARG A 22 -8.25 14.84 10.05
CA ARG A 22 -8.86 14.07 8.97
C ARG A 22 -7.71 13.79 8.03
N ALA A 23 -7.35 12.51 7.87
CA ALA A 23 -6.40 12.12 6.86
C ALA A 23 -6.83 12.83 5.57
N PRO A 24 -5.92 13.50 4.86
CA PRO A 24 -6.28 14.29 3.69
C PRO A 24 -7.17 13.45 2.79
N ARG A 25 -8.41 13.91 2.59
CA ARG A 25 -9.39 13.22 1.75
C ARG A 25 -8.79 13.14 0.36
N ARG A 26 -8.36 11.93 0.01
CA ARG A 26 -7.64 11.60 -1.23
C ARG A 26 -6.28 12.28 -1.26
N HIS A 27 -5.20 11.50 -1.26
CA HIS A 27 -3.98 11.97 -1.89
C HIS A 27 -4.24 11.82 -3.39
N PRO A 28 -4.56 12.89 -4.16
CA PRO A 28 -4.83 12.76 -5.60
C PRO A 28 -3.63 12.24 -6.40
N ARG A 29 -2.49 11.97 -5.72
CA ARG A 29 -1.21 11.59 -6.30
C ARG A 29 -0.68 10.23 -5.89
N ALA A 30 -1.31 9.48 -4.98
CA ALA A 30 -0.74 8.19 -4.51
C ALA A 30 -0.48 7.18 -5.66
N TYR A 31 -1.34 7.17 -6.69
CA TYR A 31 -1.11 6.36 -7.91
C TYR A 31 -0.14 6.97 -8.91
N GLN A 32 0.12 8.27 -8.83
CA GLN A 32 0.94 8.95 -9.83
C GLN A 32 2.41 8.56 -9.69
N ASP A 33 2.85 8.17 -8.50
CA ASP A 33 4.24 7.80 -8.25
C ASP A 33 4.63 6.49 -8.96
N TRP A 34 3.67 5.57 -9.17
CA TRP A 34 3.84 4.34 -9.94
C TRP A 34 3.93 4.55 -11.46
N ARG A 35 3.72 5.79 -11.95
CA ARG A 35 3.86 6.11 -13.39
C ARG A 35 5.30 6.18 -13.84
N PHE A 36 6.22 6.48 -12.93
CA PHE A 36 7.62 6.66 -13.27
C PHE A 36 8.31 5.31 -13.46
N ALA A 37 9.32 5.29 -14.33
CA ALA A 37 10.13 4.10 -14.51
C ALA A 37 10.84 3.78 -13.20
N ILE A 38 10.72 2.53 -12.78
CA ILE A 38 11.46 1.99 -11.65
C ILE A 38 12.94 2.01 -12.06
N SER A 39 13.75 2.85 -11.42
CA SER A 39 15.20 2.82 -11.59
C SER A 39 15.76 1.53 -11.02
N SER A 40 16.72 0.92 -11.70
CA SER A 40 17.31 -0.37 -11.31
C SER A 40 18.02 -0.35 -9.96
N SER A 41 17.70 -1.35 -9.16
CA SER A 41 18.52 -2.08 -8.19
C SER A 41 19.37 -1.28 -7.19
N ASP A 42 18.72 -0.73 -6.18
CA ASP A 42 19.35 -0.67 -4.87
C ASP A 42 18.85 -1.87 -4.06
N GLU A 43 19.65 -2.94 -4.05
CA GLU A 43 19.39 -4.17 -3.30
C GLU A 43 19.12 -3.86 -1.81
N GLY A 44 19.78 -2.85 -1.26
CA GLY A 44 19.54 -2.36 0.09
C GLY A 44 18.12 -1.79 0.25
N ARG A 45 17.64 -1.01 -0.72
CA ARG A 45 16.24 -0.52 -0.71
C ARG A 45 15.23 -1.64 -0.86
N ARG A 46 15.52 -2.64 -1.69
CA ARG A 46 14.66 -3.83 -1.86
C ARG A 46 14.48 -4.56 -0.53
N GLN A 47 15.58 -4.84 0.15
CA GLN A 47 15.56 -5.50 1.46
C GLN A 47 14.92 -4.65 2.56
N ALA A 48 15.15 -3.33 2.56
CA ALA A 48 14.52 -2.41 3.50
C ALA A 48 13.00 -2.35 3.30
N LEU A 49 12.55 -2.33 2.04
CA LEU A 49 11.14 -2.38 1.69
C LEU A 49 10.50 -3.71 2.11
N GLY A 50 11.13 -4.85 1.79
CA GLY A 50 10.63 -6.17 2.19
C GLY A 50 10.41 -6.25 3.71
N ARG A 51 11.43 -5.86 4.50
CA ARG A 51 11.32 -5.79 5.96
C ARG A 51 10.24 -4.84 6.46
N ALA A 52 9.98 -3.74 5.75
CA ALA A 52 8.91 -2.83 6.11
C ALA A 52 7.52 -3.44 5.81
N LEU A 53 7.36 -4.12 4.69
CA LEU A 53 6.10 -4.75 4.28
C LEU A 53 5.72 -5.93 5.18
N GLU A 54 6.69 -6.75 5.59
CA GLU A 54 6.46 -7.89 6.51
C GLU A 54 5.87 -7.47 7.86
N ARG A 55 6.10 -6.22 8.29
CA ARG A 55 5.59 -5.67 9.55
C ARG A 55 4.15 -5.18 9.46
N ILE A 56 3.60 -5.11 8.26
CA ILE A 56 2.23 -4.67 8.01
C ILE A 56 1.35 -5.91 7.97
N ALA A 57 0.18 -5.85 8.62
CA ALA A 57 -0.84 -6.88 8.48
C ALA A 57 -1.97 -6.34 7.60
N LEU A 58 -2.26 -7.01 6.48
CA LEU A 58 -3.48 -6.76 5.71
C LEU A 58 -4.60 -7.68 6.21
N HIS A 59 -5.64 -7.07 6.80
CA HIS A 59 -6.82 -7.79 7.27
C HIS A 59 -7.59 -8.41 6.09
N ASP A 60 -8.00 -9.68 6.24
CA ASP A 60 -8.71 -10.49 5.23
C ASP A 60 -7.91 -10.92 4.00
N ASP A 61 -6.60 -10.68 3.96
CA ASP A 61 -5.74 -11.03 2.82
C ASP A 61 -4.71 -12.11 3.26
N PRO A 62 -5.05 -13.42 3.31
CA PRO A 62 -4.18 -14.47 3.86
C PRO A 62 -2.90 -14.70 3.05
N ARG A 63 -2.87 -14.25 1.79
CA ARG A 63 -1.69 -14.32 0.91
C ARG A 63 -0.70 -13.18 1.17
N TRP A 64 -1.06 -12.20 2.00
CA TRP A 64 -0.22 -11.03 2.26
C TRP A 64 1.16 -11.36 2.81
N PRO A 65 1.34 -12.23 3.82
CA PRO A 65 2.67 -12.54 4.34
C PRO A 65 3.62 -13.09 3.27
N ALA A 66 3.12 -13.97 2.39
CA ALA A 66 3.89 -14.52 1.28
C ALA A 66 4.28 -13.42 0.28
N ALA A 67 3.33 -12.57 -0.10
CA ALA A 67 3.58 -11.45 -1.02
C ALA A 67 4.58 -10.44 -0.43
N ALA A 68 4.45 -10.08 0.85
CA ALA A 68 5.37 -9.19 1.55
C ALA A 68 6.79 -9.78 1.66
N GLY A 69 6.90 -11.10 1.79
CA GLY A 69 8.16 -11.85 1.73
C GLY A 69 8.74 -12.03 0.32
N GLY A 70 8.09 -11.48 -0.71
CA GLY A 70 8.59 -11.47 -2.08
C GLY A 70 8.09 -12.60 -2.99
N ASP A 71 7.15 -13.43 -2.53
CA ASP A 71 6.48 -14.41 -3.39
C ASP A 71 5.69 -13.72 -4.51
N ALA A 72 6.20 -13.87 -5.73
CA ALA A 72 5.62 -13.30 -6.94
C ALA A 72 4.19 -13.80 -7.18
N SER A 73 3.91 -15.08 -6.96
CA SER A 73 2.60 -15.68 -7.22
C SER A 73 1.56 -15.10 -6.27
N ALA A 74 1.91 -14.94 -5.00
CA ALA A 74 1.05 -14.31 -4.00
C ALA A 74 0.79 -12.83 -4.33
N ALA A 75 1.84 -12.08 -4.70
CA ALA A 75 1.74 -10.67 -5.08
C ALA A 75 0.86 -10.47 -6.33
N ILE A 76 1.04 -11.29 -7.36
CA ILE A 76 0.22 -11.29 -8.58
C ILE A 76 -1.24 -11.59 -8.25
N ALA A 77 -1.50 -12.64 -7.45
CA ALA A 77 -2.86 -13.02 -7.09
C ALA A 77 -3.61 -11.91 -6.34
N LEU A 78 -2.94 -11.25 -5.38
CA LEU A 78 -3.49 -10.09 -4.66
C LEU A 78 -3.75 -8.92 -5.62
N THR A 79 -2.82 -8.68 -6.55
CA THR A 79 -2.95 -7.61 -7.54
C THR A 79 -4.16 -7.86 -8.45
N LEU A 80 -4.29 -9.05 -9.03
CA LEU A 80 -5.42 -9.40 -9.91
C LEU A 80 -6.78 -9.32 -9.19
N GLY A 81 -6.84 -9.74 -7.92
CA GLY A 81 -8.05 -9.63 -7.11
C GLY A 81 -8.50 -8.18 -6.86
N ARG A 82 -7.58 -7.21 -6.99
CA ARG A 82 -7.82 -5.78 -6.72
C ARG A 82 -7.81 -4.89 -7.96
N ILE A 83 -7.26 -5.34 -9.09
CA ILE A 83 -7.22 -4.59 -10.36
C ILE A 83 -8.61 -4.19 -10.85
N TRP A 84 -9.63 -4.99 -10.53
CA TRP A 84 -10.99 -4.79 -10.98
C TRP A 84 -11.85 -3.94 -10.04
N THR A 85 -11.33 -3.54 -8.88
CA THR A 85 -12.06 -2.64 -7.99
C THR A 85 -11.90 -1.20 -8.49
N ARG A 86 -13.03 -0.48 -8.68
CA ARG A 86 -13.04 0.92 -9.16
C ARG A 86 -12.56 1.94 -8.10
N GLU A 87 -11.94 1.48 -7.03
CA GLU A 87 -11.48 2.34 -5.95
C GLU A 87 -10.15 2.99 -6.31
N LEU A 88 -10.25 4.29 -6.63
CA LEU A 88 -9.15 5.14 -7.11
C LEU A 88 -8.20 5.63 -6.01
N VAL A 89 -8.38 5.24 -4.74
CA VAL A 89 -7.54 5.57 -3.56
C VAL A 89 -7.70 4.47 -2.51
N ASP A 90 -6.90 3.42 -2.63
CA ASP A 90 -6.85 2.32 -1.65
C ASP A 90 -5.40 2.09 -1.21
N VAL A 91 -5.11 2.39 0.07
CA VAL A 91 -3.82 2.12 0.72
C VAL A 91 -3.43 0.65 0.57
N ARG A 92 -4.40 -0.28 0.55
CA ARG A 92 -4.12 -1.70 0.32
C ARG A 92 -3.55 -1.93 -1.09
N ARG A 93 -4.09 -1.25 -2.09
CA ARG A 93 -3.61 -1.38 -3.47
C ARG A 93 -2.16 -0.90 -3.58
N ASP A 94 -1.80 0.20 -2.92
CA ASP A 94 -0.41 0.68 -2.93
C ASP A 94 0.54 -0.31 -2.25
N LEU A 95 0.12 -0.91 -1.13
CA LEU A 95 0.88 -1.97 -0.46
C LEU A 95 1.05 -3.22 -1.33
N ILE A 96 0.00 -3.63 -2.04
CA ILE A 96 0.06 -4.74 -2.98
C ILE A 96 0.99 -4.44 -4.15
N LEU A 97 0.98 -3.21 -4.68
CA LEU A 97 1.89 -2.78 -5.73
C LEU A 97 3.35 -2.73 -5.21
N CYS A 98 3.60 -2.36 -3.96
CA CYS A 98 4.91 -2.48 -3.32
C CYS A 98 5.39 -3.93 -3.26
N ALA A 99 4.52 -4.87 -2.90
CA ALA A 99 4.85 -6.30 -2.89
C ALA A 99 5.14 -6.82 -4.31
N LEU A 100 4.32 -6.42 -5.30
CA LEU A 100 4.54 -6.77 -6.71
C LEU A 100 5.85 -6.19 -7.25
N TRP A 101 6.19 -4.97 -6.84
CA TRP A 101 7.47 -4.34 -7.14
C TRP A 101 8.64 -5.11 -6.56
N LEU A 102 8.51 -5.60 -5.32
CA LEU A 102 9.55 -6.40 -4.67
C LEU A 102 9.89 -7.63 -5.53
N SER A 103 8.88 -8.36 -5.99
CA SER A 103 9.05 -9.53 -6.87
C SER A 103 9.60 -9.16 -8.24
N ALA A 104 9.09 -8.08 -8.85
CA ALA A 104 9.61 -7.59 -10.14
C ALA A 104 11.08 -7.15 -10.06
N SER A 105 11.46 -6.47 -8.97
CA SER A 105 12.83 -6.02 -8.72
C SER A 105 13.80 -7.17 -8.45
N ALA A 106 13.29 -8.33 -8.02
CA ALA A 106 14.04 -9.58 -7.90
C ALA A 106 14.19 -10.31 -9.25
N GLY A 107 13.59 -9.79 -10.33
CA GLY A 107 13.70 -10.34 -11.68
C GLY A 107 12.51 -11.20 -12.13
N ASP A 108 11.40 -11.24 -11.38
CA ASP A 108 10.23 -12.03 -11.79
C ASP A 108 9.55 -11.42 -13.04
N PRO A 109 9.52 -12.14 -14.18
CA PRO A 109 9.05 -11.60 -15.44
C PRO A 109 7.54 -11.33 -15.45
N ALA A 110 6.75 -12.12 -14.74
CA ALA A 110 5.30 -11.94 -14.67
C ALA A 110 4.92 -10.68 -13.89
N SER A 111 5.61 -10.42 -12.78
CA SER A 111 5.44 -9.21 -11.97
C SER A 111 5.86 -7.96 -12.75
N ILE A 112 6.96 -8.02 -13.50
CA ILE A 112 7.39 -6.94 -14.41
C ILE A 112 6.31 -6.63 -15.45
N LEU A 113 5.78 -7.67 -16.11
CA LEU A 113 4.73 -7.51 -17.12
C LEU A 113 3.46 -6.91 -16.52
N LEU A 114 3.05 -7.38 -15.34
CA LEU A 114 1.84 -6.89 -14.67
C LEU A 114 1.97 -5.42 -14.26
N LEU A 115 3.12 -5.00 -13.71
CA LEU A 115 3.39 -3.60 -13.42
C LEU A 115 3.33 -2.71 -14.67
N ARG A 116 3.85 -3.21 -15.80
CA ARG A 116 3.78 -2.49 -17.08
C ARG A 116 2.34 -2.29 -17.54
N VAL A 117 1.53 -3.36 -17.54
CA VAL A 117 0.10 -3.30 -17.90
C VAL A 117 -0.65 -2.33 -16.99
N MET A 118 -0.36 -2.37 -15.69
CA MET A 118 -0.97 -1.48 -14.70
C MET A 118 -0.64 -0.02 -14.95
N ARG A 119 0.62 0.28 -15.29
CA ARG A 119 1.05 1.63 -15.64
C ARG A 119 0.34 2.15 -16.88
N GLU A 120 0.20 1.31 -17.91
CA GLU A 120 -0.51 1.65 -19.16
C GLU A 120 -2.00 1.95 -18.87
N ARG A 121 -2.67 1.12 -18.06
CA ARG A 121 -4.06 1.36 -17.61
C ARG A 121 -4.24 2.65 -16.80
N ILE A 122 -3.32 2.96 -15.89
CA ILE A 122 -3.35 4.21 -15.10
C ILE A 122 -3.15 5.43 -16.02
N ALA A 123 -2.40 5.30 -17.11
CA ALA A 123 -2.21 6.36 -18.09
C ALA A 123 -3.44 6.55 -19.00
N GLU A 124 -4.19 5.49 -19.31
CA GLU A 124 -5.46 5.56 -20.05
C GLU A 124 -6.59 6.22 -19.25
N THR A 125 -6.62 5.96 -17.93
CA THR A 125 -7.74 6.40 -17.06
C THR A 125 -7.66 7.88 -16.67
N ASP A 126 -6.53 8.54 -16.89
CA ASP A 126 -6.30 9.96 -16.56
C ASP A 126 -5.61 10.67 -17.74
N PRO A 127 -6.39 11.17 -18.71
CA PRO A 127 -5.90 11.72 -19.97
C PRO A 127 -5.18 13.08 -19.82
N ASP A 128 -5.34 13.79 -18.70
CA ASP A 128 -4.65 15.07 -18.48
C ASP A 128 -3.14 14.90 -18.23
N ALA A 129 -2.69 13.69 -17.86
CA ALA A 129 -1.26 13.37 -17.76
C ALA A 129 -0.55 13.34 -19.14
N ARG A 130 -1.26 13.10 -20.24
CA ARG A 130 -0.67 13.14 -21.60
C ARG A 130 -0.30 14.55 -22.04
N LYS A 131 -1.00 15.58 -21.55
CA LYS A 131 -0.79 16.98 -21.95
C LYS A 131 0.50 17.59 -21.40
N VAL A 132 1.08 17.03 -20.34
CA VAL A 132 2.34 17.53 -19.75
C VAL A 132 3.54 17.24 -20.65
N LYS A 133 3.47 16.22 -21.51
CA LYS A 133 4.57 15.86 -22.43
C LYS A 133 4.59 16.63 -23.75
N SER A 134 3.58 17.45 -24.07
CA SER A 134 3.54 18.23 -25.32
C SER A 134 3.91 19.71 -25.15
N ARG A 135 4.51 20.08 -24.02
CA ARG A 135 4.84 21.47 -23.67
C ARG A 135 6.31 21.69 -23.29
N ALA A 136 7.17 20.73 -23.58
CA ALA A 136 8.62 20.84 -23.45
C ALA A 136 9.25 20.88 -24.85
#